data_AF-A0A7T8QV66-F1
#
_entry.id   AF-A0A7T8QV66-F1
#
_cell.length_a   1.000
_cell.length_b   1.000
_cell.length_c   1.000
_cell.angle_alpha   90.00
_cell.angle_beta   90.00
_cell.angle_gamma   90.00
#
_symmetry.space_group_name_H-M   'P 1'
#
loop_
_entity.id
_entity.type
_entity.pdbx_description
1 polymer ?
#
loop_
_entity_poly.entity_id
_entity_poly.type
_entity_poly.pdbx_seq_one_letter_code
_entity_poly.pdbx_strand_id
1 'polypeptide(L)'
;MSSIQSNDSVDGYFEKENTIIVDNLKGEESHRTLIIILVSFDINNPIHGYFIRSLQEKSRLLWDCRKKKMVSLEEISCKIVTLVETTIGSLGYEETVEKVRRYTRCLHSIHLRKDENENEMITKTLLDKFITDFEDDVSETAHSIPSLVNSIHESFKTNHPHRVSDHNLFRVLLGIIYADPEIFVRGRDFGNHVYNEMRAEYIGYETVTYDTNNLDSKFSAKGSPKDVSSFKDSLSYFYLEEGSIKVKMISLKDAKEKFKSAYSGIRGKTYNTRLVFSGPFTYLIANLIRSVNKYGDVILYGKSGHGKKSCAEFLAFFLGIRLLEAPGSFISFRRQLKSAFVDASNGEVILLFVKLEGLNNDTKKILRCVEEILFYGESHELLSSSEMNEHLYDTDNQQYEANFKQDVYT
;
A
#
# COMPACT_ATOMS: atom_id res chain seq x y z
N MET A 1 15.14 32.18 39.50
CA MET A 1 15.37 32.56 38.09
C MET A 1 16.32 31.50 37.54
N SER A 2 15.95 30.59 36.64
CA SER A 2 15.18 30.71 35.41
C SER A 2 14.29 29.49 35.18
N SER A 3 13.08 29.75 34.69
CA SER A 3 12.11 28.79 34.17
C SER A 3 12.52 28.32 32.78
N ILE A 4 12.71 27.02 32.60
CA ILE A 4 12.77 26.40 31.27
C ILE A 4 11.32 26.12 30.85
N GLN A 5 10.81 26.95 29.93
CA GLN A 5 9.55 26.71 29.25
C GLN A 5 9.75 25.55 28.26
N SER A 6 9.21 24.38 28.58
CA SER A 6 8.94 23.31 27.61
C SER A 6 7.55 23.54 27.01
N ASN A 7 7.49 24.33 25.94
CA ASN A 7 6.32 24.43 25.08
C ASN A 7 6.71 23.92 23.68
N ASP A 8 6.74 22.60 23.53
CA ASP A 8 6.53 21.98 22.23
C ASP A 8 5.25 21.15 22.36
N SER A 9 4.19 21.68 21.75
CA SER A 9 2.81 21.18 21.76
C SER A 9 2.73 19.77 21.17
N VAL A 10 2.39 18.81 22.04
CA VAL A 10 2.07 17.40 21.74
C VAL A 10 0.58 17.25 21.35
N ASP A 11 -0.01 18.29 20.77
CA ASP A 11 -1.45 18.37 20.54
C ASP A 11 -1.80 17.95 19.11
N GLY A 12 -2.64 16.91 18.96
CA GLY A 12 -3.47 16.76 17.76
C GLY A 12 -3.71 15.36 17.18
N TYR A 13 -3.08 14.28 17.69
CA TYR A 13 -3.34 12.94 17.13
C TYR A 13 -4.57 12.26 17.74
N PHE A 14 -4.62 12.17 19.08
CA PHE A 14 -5.71 11.51 19.82
C PHE A 14 -6.92 12.41 20.10
N GLU A 15 -6.81 13.71 19.84
CA GLU A 15 -7.86 14.65 20.23
C GLU A 15 -9.15 14.50 19.40
N LYS A 16 -9.04 14.03 18.16
CA LYS A 16 -10.17 14.06 17.21
C LYS A 16 -10.91 12.73 17.07
N GLU A 17 -10.22 11.60 17.02
CA GLU A 17 -10.85 10.26 16.89
C GLU A 17 -11.75 9.93 18.10
N ASN A 18 -11.34 10.33 19.31
CA ASN A 18 -12.13 10.13 20.53
C ASN A 18 -13.50 10.81 20.49
N THR A 19 -13.65 11.88 19.70
CA THR A 19 -14.88 12.70 19.73
C THR A 19 -15.99 12.12 18.85
N ILE A 20 -15.63 11.45 17.75
CA ILE A 20 -16.60 10.86 16.81
C ILE A 20 -17.24 9.62 17.39
N ILE A 21 -16.45 8.82 18.12
CA ILE A 21 -16.96 7.68 18.88
C ILE A 21 -18.05 8.17 19.85
N VAL A 22 -17.82 9.25 20.60
CA VAL A 22 -18.78 9.72 21.61
C VAL A 22 -20.07 10.30 21.01
N ASP A 23 -19.99 11.08 19.91
CA ASP A 23 -21.17 11.73 19.33
C ASP A 23 -22.07 10.73 18.55
N ASN A 24 -21.53 9.67 17.96
CA ASN A 24 -22.33 8.60 17.31
C ASN A 24 -22.97 7.61 18.30
N LEU A 25 -22.60 7.64 19.58
CA LEU A 25 -23.05 6.67 20.59
C LEU A 25 -24.24 7.14 21.44
N LYS A 26 -24.65 8.40 21.30
CA LYS A 26 -25.81 8.96 22.00
C LYS A 26 -27.03 8.94 21.08
N GLY A 27 -27.81 7.85 21.11
CA GLY A 27 -29.10 7.88 20.42
C GLY A 27 -29.92 6.59 20.30
N GLU A 28 -29.39 5.40 20.59
CA GLU A 28 -30.08 4.17 20.17
C GLU A 28 -30.24 3.08 21.25
N GLU A 29 -31.26 2.26 21.04
CA GLU A 29 -31.85 1.29 21.98
C GLU A 29 -30.88 0.23 22.54
N SER A 30 -31.29 -0.31 23.70
CA SER A 30 -30.51 -0.97 24.75
C SER A 30 -29.95 -2.38 24.48
N HIS A 31 -29.79 -2.80 23.22
CA HIS A 31 -29.34 -4.16 22.89
C HIS A 31 -28.23 -4.27 21.82
N ARG A 32 -27.63 -3.16 21.38
CA ARG A 32 -26.58 -3.20 20.35
C ARG A 32 -25.19 -3.49 20.95
N THR A 33 -24.34 -4.17 20.18
CA THR A 33 -22.90 -4.33 20.49
C THR A 33 -22.10 -3.46 19.53
N LEU A 34 -21.35 -2.49 20.05
CA LEU A 34 -20.38 -1.72 19.29
C LEU A 34 -19.06 -2.49 19.25
N ILE A 35 -18.58 -2.82 18.06
CA ILE A 35 -17.25 -3.41 17.87
C ILE A 35 -16.31 -2.29 17.40
N ILE A 36 -15.28 -2.01 18.20
CA ILE A 36 -14.20 -1.08 17.86
C ILE A 36 -12.98 -1.91 17.48
N ILE A 37 -12.50 -1.75 16.24
CA ILE A 37 -11.27 -2.39 15.77
C ILE A 37 -10.17 -1.32 15.73
N LEU A 38 -9.14 -1.50 16.57
CA LEU A 38 -7.97 -0.64 16.63
C LEU A 38 -6.84 -1.31 15.83
N VAL A 39 -6.54 -0.76 14.65
CA VAL A 39 -5.50 -1.26 13.74
C VAL A 39 -4.16 -0.53 14.00
N SER A 40 -3.03 -1.19 13.76
CA SER A 40 -1.68 -0.59 13.86
C SER A 40 -1.37 0.00 15.24
N PHE A 41 -1.84 -0.65 16.31
CA PHE A 41 -1.65 -0.15 17.66
C PHE A 41 -0.20 -0.31 18.13
N ASP A 42 0.50 0.82 18.34
CA ASP A 42 1.83 0.82 18.96
C ASP A 42 1.73 0.67 20.49
N ILE A 43 2.06 -0.53 20.97
CA ILE A 43 2.05 -0.86 22.39
C ILE A 43 3.18 -0.18 23.19
N ASN A 44 4.22 0.32 22.51
CA ASN A 44 5.30 1.06 23.16
C ASN A 44 4.94 2.53 23.35
N ASN A 45 3.86 3.01 22.72
CA ASN A 45 3.33 4.33 22.93
C ASN A 45 2.45 4.37 24.21
N PRO A 46 2.84 5.11 25.26
CA PRO A 46 2.06 5.18 26.49
C PRO A 46 0.64 5.71 26.27
N ILE A 47 0.46 6.62 25.31
CA ILE A 47 -0.84 7.25 25.00
C ILE A 47 -1.83 6.20 24.50
N HIS A 48 -1.36 5.33 23.60
CA HIS A 48 -2.13 4.20 23.09
C HIS A 48 -2.58 3.31 24.26
N GLY A 49 -1.64 2.91 25.13
CA GLY A 49 -1.93 2.10 26.31
C GLY A 49 -2.96 2.73 27.26
N TYR A 50 -2.88 4.04 27.50
CA TYR A 50 -3.88 4.76 28.31
C TYR A 50 -5.25 4.82 27.65
N PHE A 51 -5.33 4.99 26.33
CA PHE A 51 -6.60 5.00 25.61
C PHE A 51 -7.34 3.66 25.73
N ILE A 52 -6.64 2.53 25.52
CA ILE A 52 -7.23 1.19 25.75
C ILE A 52 -7.72 1.05 27.18
N ARG A 53 -6.92 1.49 28.14
CA ARG A 53 -7.28 1.43 29.56
C ARG A 53 -8.56 2.21 29.85
N SER A 54 -8.70 3.41 29.27
CA SER A 54 -9.93 4.22 29.37
C SER A 54 -11.16 3.54 28.76
N LEU A 55 -11.01 2.75 27.70
CA LEU A 55 -12.12 1.97 27.11
C LEU A 55 -12.52 0.76 27.95
N GLN A 56 -11.60 0.22 28.75
CA GLN A 56 -11.76 -1.06 29.47
C GLN A 56 -12.05 -0.92 30.95
N GLU A 57 -11.63 0.18 31.58
CA GLU A 57 -11.88 0.42 33.00
C GLU A 57 -13.38 0.57 33.28
N LYS A 58 -13.80 0.18 34.49
CA LYS A 58 -15.22 0.17 34.88
C LYS A 58 -15.91 1.52 34.72
N SER A 59 -15.19 2.62 34.95
CA SER A 59 -15.70 3.99 34.83
C SER A 59 -15.84 4.48 33.39
N ARG A 60 -15.21 3.77 32.41
CA ARG A 60 -15.21 4.05 30.97
C ARG A 60 -15.25 5.53 30.61
N LEU A 61 -14.27 6.30 31.11
CA LEU A 61 -14.21 7.74 30.87
C LEU A 61 -13.31 8.03 29.66
N LEU A 62 -13.86 8.72 28.65
CA LEU A 62 -13.08 9.29 27.55
C LEU A 62 -12.98 10.80 27.68
N TRP A 63 -11.82 11.35 27.36
CA TRP A 63 -11.66 12.79 27.25
C TRP A 63 -12.15 13.25 25.86
N ASP A 64 -13.22 14.03 25.84
CA ASP A 64 -13.73 14.71 24.65
C ASP A 64 -12.95 16.01 24.46
N CYS A 65 -12.08 16.07 23.46
CA CYS A 65 -11.25 17.25 23.22
C CYS A 65 -12.02 18.43 22.61
N ARG A 66 -13.16 18.20 21.93
CA ARG A 66 -13.99 19.32 21.43
C ARG A 66 -14.67 20.02 22.59
N LYS A 67 -15.21 19.25 23.54
CA LYS A 67 -15.91 19.77 24.72
C LYS A 67 -14.95 20.03 25.90
N LYS A 68 -13.68 19.63 25.76
CA LYS A 68 -12.61 19.71 26.78
C LYS A 68 -13.08 19.18 28.15
N LYS A 69 -13.72 18.00 28.15
CA LYS A 69 -14.26 17.38 29.35
C LYS A 69 -14.19 15.85 29.30
N MET A 70 -14.18 15.22 30.47
CA MET A 70 -14.40 13.77 30.56
C MET A 70 -15.88 13.45 30.27
N VAL A 71 -16.10 12.43 29.45
CA VAL A 71 -17.42 11.89 29.12
C VAL A 71 -17.44 10.44 29.57
N SER A 72 -18.48 10.08 30.31
CA SER A 72 -18.73 8.69 30.69
C SER A 72 -19.35 7.93 29.53
N LEU A 73 -18.77 6.79 29.17
CA LEU A 73 -19.36 5.82 28.27
C LEU A 73 -20.38 4.91 28.98
N GLU A 74 -20.61 5.08 30.29
CA GLU A 74 -21.71 4.40 31.00
C GLU A 74 -23.09 4.90 30.55
N GLU A 75 -23.16 6.11 30.00
CA GLU A 75 -24.37 6.67 29.38
C GLU A 75 -24.74 5.98 28.05
N ILE A 76 -23.84 5.14 27.53
CA ILE A 76 -24.02 4.44 26.27
C ILE A 76 -24.61 3.06 26.58
N SER A 77 -25.84 2.84 26.10
CA SER A 77 -26.65 1.64 26.31
C SER A 77 -26.11 0.38 25.61
N CYS A 78 -25.04 0.50 24.81
CA CYS A 78 -24.48 -0.60 24.02
C CYS A 78 -23.31 -1.31 24.70
N LYS A 79 -23.17 -2.62 24.45
CA LYS A 79 -21.95 -3.37 24.82
C LYS A 79 -20.82 -2.96 23.90
N ILE A 80 -19.69 -2.47 24.44
CA ILE A 80 -18.49 -2.18 23.64
C ILE A 80 -17.57 -3.40 23.66
N VAL A 81 -17.17 -3.87 22.49
CA VAL A 81 -16.15 -4.90 22.26
C VAL A 81 -14.99 -4.25 21.54
N THR A 82 -13.78 -4.38 22.08
CA THR A 82 -12.57 -3.80 21.47
C THR A 82 -11.68 -4.93 20.96
N LEU A 83 -11.40 -4.92 19.66
CA LEU A 83 -10.38 -5.74 19.02
C LEU A 83 -9.16 -4.85 18.78
N VAL A 84 -7.97 -5.33 19.16
CA VAL A 84 -6.73 -4.57 19.06
C VAL A 84 -5.73 -5.38 18.28
N GLU A 85 -5.32 -4.86 17.13
CA GLU A 85 -4.23 -5.40 16.34
C GLU A 85 -2.94 -4.67 16.68
N THR A 86 -1.89 -5.42 17.03
CA THR A 86 -0.57 -4.86 17.28
C THR A 86 0.48 -5.71 16.58
N THR A 87 1.42 -5.02 15.92
CA THR A 87 2.56 -5.66 15.25
C THR A 87 3.75 -5.63 16.18
N ILE A 88 4.19 -6.80 16.64
CA ILE A 88 5.36 -6.93 17.51
C ILE A 88 6.53 -7.43 16.67
N GLY A 89 7.60 -6.63 16.62
CA GLY A 89 8.85 -7.04 15.99
C GLY A 89 9.50 -8.24 16.71
N SER A 90 10.32 -9.01 16.00
CA SER A 90 11.04 -10.15 16.56
C SER A 90 12.01 -9.75 17.67
N LEU A 91 12.60 -8.56 17.58
CA LEU A 91 13.46 -7.98 18.61
C LEU A 91 12.62 -7.44 19.77
N GLY A 92 12.84 -7.97 20.98
CA GLY A 92 12.11 -7.54 22.17
C GLY A 92 10.67 -8.05 22.24
N TYR A 93 10.33 -9.11 21.50
CA TYR A 93 8.99 -9.70 21.48
C TYR A 93 8.46 -10.01 22.88
N GLU A 94 9.25 -10.70 23.71
CA GLU A 94 8.84 -11.09 25.07
C GLU A 94 8.62 -9.87 25.98
N GLU A 95 9.52 -8.88 25.94
CA GLU A 95 9.39 -7.64 26.70
C GLU A 95 8.14 -6.85 26.26
N THR A 96 7.87 -6.84 24.96
CA THR A 96 6.73 -6.15 24.37
C THR A 96 5.42 -6.83 24.77
N VAL A 97 5.34 -8.17 24.69
CA VAL A 97 4.18 -8.94 25.18
C VAL A 97 3.93 -8.69 26.67
N GLU A 98 4.98 -8.58 27.48
CA GLU A 98 4.85 -8.28 28.90
C GLU A 98 4.33 -6.84 29.14
N LYS A 99 4.78 -5.86 28.33
CA LYS A 99 4.21 -4.50 28.34
C LYS A 99 2.74 -4.51 27.93
N VAL A 100 2.36 -5.28 26.90
CA VAL A 100 0.96 -5.47 26.50
C VAL A 100 0.15 -5.88 27.71
N ARG A 101 0.52 -6.99 28.36
CA ARG A 101 -0.19 -7.53 29.53
C ARG A 101 -0.35 -6.54 30.68
N ARG A 102 0.62 -5.63 30.87
CA ARG A 102 0.52 -4.57 31.91
C ARG A 102 -0.56 -3.55 31.59
N TYR A 103 -0.66 -3.11 30.34
CA TYR A 103 -1.64 -2.12 29.92
C TYR A 103 -3.01 -2.72 29.59
N THR A 104 -3.05 -4.02 29.32
CA THR A 104 -4.21 -4.70 28.77
C THR A 104 -4.69 -5.87 29.63
N ARG A 105 -4.66 -5.71 30.96
CA ARG A 105 -5.13 -6.74 31.92
C ARG A 105 -6.53 -7.31 31.62
N CYS A 106 -7.35 -6.56 30.88
CA CYS A 106 -8.69 -6.95 30.47
C CYS A 106 -8.80 -7.41 29.01
N LEU A 107 -7.71 -7.42 28.23
CA LEU A 107 -7.67 -8.01 26.89
C LEU A 107 -7.18 -9.44 26.93
N HIS A 108 -7.89 -10.30 26.21
CA HIS A 108 -7.42 -11.64 25.91
C HIS A 108 -6.46 -11.57 24.71
N SER A 109 -5.18 -11.91 24.92
CA SER A 109 -4.18 -11.91 23.86
C SER A 109 -4.28 -13.20 23.03
N ILE A 110 -4.55 -13.07 21.74
CA ILE A 110 -4.44 -14.17 20.77
C ILE A 110 -3.17 -13.93 19.95
N HIS A 111 -2.23 -14.88 19.97
CA HIS A 111 -1.02 -14.79 19.17
C HIS A 111 -1.22 -15.53 17.85
N LEU A 112 -1.34 -14.77 16.76
CA LEU A 112 -1.35 -15.31 15.42
C LEU A 112 0.08 -15.56 14.97
N ARG A 113 0.40 -16.82 14.65
CA ARG A 113 1.69 -17.22 14.07
C ARG A 113 1.44 -17.86 12.73
N LYS A 114 2.34 -17.56 11.81
CA LYS A 114 2.40 -18.17 10.49
C LYS A 114 2.98 -19.59 10.59
N ASP A 115 2.45 -20.53 9.83
CA ASP A 115 3.05 -21.86 9.66
C ASP A 115 4.32 -21.75 8.79
N GLU A 116 5.34 -22.57 9.09
CA GLU A 116 6.60 -22.60 8.33
C GLU A 116 6.39 -22.89 6.84
N ASN A 117 5.36 -23.67 6.49
CA ASN A 117 5.06 -24.07 5.11
C ASN A 117 3.98 -23.22 4.43
N GLU A 118 3.43 -22.22 5.12
CA GLU A 118 2.27 -21.46 4.64
C GLU A 118 2.55 -20.73 3.31
N ASN A 119 3.75 -20.15 3.17
CA ASN A 119 4.17 -19.49 1.92
C ASN A 119 4.20 -20.44 0.73
N GLU A 120 4.75 -21.65 0.92
CA GLU A 120 4.83 -22.66 -0.13
C GLU A 120 3.43 -23.14 -0.52
N MET A 121 2.56 -23.38 0.47
CA MET A 121 1.18 -23.82 0.23
C MET A 121 0.36 -22.76 -0.52
N ILE A 122 0.45 -21.50 -0.11
CA ILE A 122 -0.25 -20.39 -0.76
C ILE A 122 0.25 -20.21 -2.19
N THR A 123 1.58 -20.15 -2.37
CA THR A 123 2.20 -19.97 -3.69
C THR A 123 1.80 -21.10 -4.64
N LYS A 124 1.90 -22.35 -4.18
CA LYS A 124 1.52 -23.51 -4.97
C LYS A 124 0.03 -23.47 -5.34
N THR A 125 -0.84 -23.20 -4.37
CA THR A 125 -2.30 -23.17 -4.62
C THR A 125 -2.68 -22.09 -5.65
N LEU A 126 -2.08 -20.90 -5.56
CA LEU A 126 -2.35 -19.81 -6.49
C LEU A 126 -1.83 -20.12 -7.90
N LEU A 127 -0.60 -20.63 -7.99
CA LEU A 127 0.04 -20.92 -9.28
C LEU A 127 -0.58 -22.15 -9.95
N ASP A 128 -0.87 -23.23 -9.22
CA ASP A 128 -1.53 -24.42 -9.78
C ASP A 128 -2.86 -24.04 -10.44
N LYS A 129 -3.67 -23.19 -9.77
CA LYS A 129 -4.93 -22.69 -10.32
C LYS A 129 -4.73 -21.82 -11.56
N PHE A 130 -3.70 -20.97 -11.58
CA PHE A 130 -3.40 -20.12 -12.73
C PHE A 130 -2.89 -20.92 -13.94
N ILE A 131 -2.17 -22.02 -13.69
CA ILE A 131 -1.51 -22.84 -14.70
C ILE A 131 -2.40 -23.94 -15.27
N THR A 132 -3.52 -24.26 -14.62
CA THR A 132 -4.41 -25.38 -14.98
C THR A 132 -4.89 -25.32 -16.44
N ASP A 133 -4.95 -24.13 -17.04
CA ASP A 133 -5.42 -23.91 -18.40
C ASP A 133 -4.29 -23.79 -19.44
N PHE A 134 -3.03 -24.01 -19.07
CA PHE A 134 -1.89 -23.93 -19.98
C PHE A 134 -1.57 -25.24 -20.73
N GLU A 135 -0.95 -25.12 -21.90
CA GLU A 135 -0.39 -26.26 -22.64
C GLU A 135 0.65 -27.05 -21.81
N ASP A 136 0.82 -28.34 -22.10
CA ASP A 136 1.64 -29.28 -21.33
C ASP A 136 3.10 -28.82 -21.11
N ASP A 137 3.71 -28.14 -22.08
CA ASP A 137 5.10 -27.60 -22.00
C ASP A 137 5.23 -26.48 -20.94
N VAL A 138 4.21 -25.63 -20.82
CA VAL A 138 4.14 -24.60 -19.79
C VAL A 138 3.88 -25.23 -18.43
N SER A 139 3.00 -26.24 -18.39
CA SER A 139 2.69 -27.00 -17.18
C SER A 139 3.94 -27.68 -16.60
N GLU A 140 4.79 -28.33 -17.40
CA GLU A 140 6.02 -28.97 -16.89
C GLU A 140 6.99 -27.97 -16.24
N THR A 141 7.17 -26.80 -16.87
CA THR A 141 8.01 -25.73 -16.31
C THR A 141 7.42 -25.17 -15.01
N ALA A 142 6.11 -24.98 -14.98
CA ALA A 142 5.36 -24.40 -13.88
C ALA A 142 5.44 -25.17 -12.56
N HIS A 143 5.54 -26.50 -12.59
CA HIS A 143 5.60 -27.32 -11.36
C HIS A 143 6.80 -26.99 -10.46
N SER A 144 7.90 -26.46 -11.03
CA SER A 144 9.11 -26.10 -10.28
C SER A 144 9.13 -24.65 -9.78
N ILE A 145 8.24 -23.81 -10.29
CA ILE A 145 8.20 -22.36 -10.06
C ILE A 145 7.83 -22.00 -8.61
N PRO A 146 6.82 -22.62 -7.96
CA PRO A 146 6.47 -22.30 -6.57
C PRO A 146 7.68 -22.37 -5.63
N SER A 147 8.42 -23.48 -5.67
CA SER A 147 9.60 -23.69 -4.84
C SER A 147 10.74 -22.72 -5.17
N LEU A 148 10.93 -22.36 -6.45
CA LEU A 148 11.91 -21.36 -6.86
C LEU A 148 11.56 -19.98 -6.29
N VAL A 149 10.31 -19.52 -6.45
CA VAL A 149 9.83 -18.22 -5.99
C VAL A 149 9.98 -18.09 -4.47
N ASN A 150 9.55 -19.11 -3.72
CA ASN A 150 9.66 -19.11 -2.25
C ASN A 150 11.13 -19.14 -1.79
N SER A 151 11.96 -19.98 -2.41
CA SER A 151 13.39 -20.06 -2.07
C SER A 151 14.12 -18.73 -2.28
N ILE A 152 13.78 -18.00 -3.35
CA ILE A 152 14.34 -16.66 -3.58
C ILE A 152 13.81 -15.67 -2.53
N HIS A 153 12.49 -15.65 -2.31
CA HIS A 153 11.85 -14.77 -1.32
C HIS A 153 12.46 -14.93 0.07
N GLU A 154 12.51 -16.17 0.58
CA GLU A 154 13.05 -16.45 1.91
C GLU A 154 14.51 -16.05 2.05
N SER A 155 15.29 -16.15 0.98
CA SER A 155 16.67 -15.66 1.01
C SER A 155 16.76 -14.13 1.07
N PHE A 156 15.91 -13.40 0.32
CA PHE A 156 15.85 -11.93 0.44
C PHE A 156 15.34 -11.50 1.83
N LYS A 157 14.37 -12.21 2.37
CA LYS A 157 13.84 -12.01 3.74
C LYS A 157 14.91 -12.26 4.80
N THR A 158 15.70 -13.31 4.65
CA THR A 158 16.83 -13.62 5.54
C THR A 158 17.91 -12.54 5.50
N ASN A 159 18.24 -12.03 4.31
CA ASN A 159 19.26 -11.01 4.13
C ASN A 159 18.78 -9.58 4.50
N HIS A 160 17.47 -9.35 4.43
CA HIS A 160 16.84 -8.04 4.71
C HIS A 160 15.60 -8.16 5.60
N PRO A 161 15.71 -8.70 6.83
CA PRO A 161 14.56 -9.05 7.68
C PRO A 161 13.72 -7.84 8.13
N HIS A 162 14.26 -6.63 8.04
CA HIS A 162 13.56 -5.39 8.38
C HIS A 162 12.93 -4.69 7.17
N ARG A 163 13.13 -5.19 5.95
CA ARG A 163 12.71 -4.52 4.71
C ARG A 163 11.96 -5.42 3.73
N VAL A 164 12.08 -6.73 3.89
CA VAL A 164 11.38 -7.73 3.09
C VAL A 164 10.44 -8.49 4.01
N SER A 165 9.18 -8.58 3.59
CA SER A 165 8.11 -9.28 4.30
C SER A 165 7.31 -10.14 3.33
N ASP A 166 6.44 -11.02 3.82
CA ASP A 166 5.61 -11.87 2.97
C ASP A 166 4.70 -11.04 2.03
N HIS A 167 4.41 -9.79 2.37
CA HIS A 167 3.72 -8.86 1.47
C HIS A 167 4.47 -8.69 0.14
N ASN A 168 5.81 -8.74 0.13
CA ASN A 168 6.59 -8.71 -1.11
C ASN A 168 6.39 -10.00 -1.93
N LEU A 169 6.27 -11.17 -1.29
CA LEU A 169 5.93 -12.40 -2.01
C LEU A 169 4.54 -12.29 -2.64
N PHE A 170 3.53 -11.86 -1.88
CA PHE A 170 2.18 -11.65 -2.41
C PHE A 170 2.17 -10.67 -3.58
N ARG A 171 2.94 -9.58 -3.49
CA ARG A 171 3.14 -8.65 -4.59
C ARG A 171 3.67 -9.35 -5.84
N VAL A 172 4.71 -10.19 -5.74
CA VAL A 172 5.18 -10.98 -6.89
C VAL A 172 4.06 -11.86 -7.44
N LEU A 173 3.41 -12.67 -6.60
CA LEU A 173 2.38 -13.62 -7.03
C LEU A 173 1.22 -12.94 -7.75
N LEU A 174 0.76 -11.80 -7.23
CA LEU A 174 -0.24 -10.97 -7.89
C LEU A 174 0.24 -10.56 -9.30
N GLY A 175 1.51 -10.19 -9.43
CA GLY A 175 2.09 -9.83 -10.73
C GLY A 175 2.02 -10.95 -11.75
N ILE A 176 2.30 -12.17 -11.29
CA ILE A 176 2.27 -13.38 -12.11
C ILE A 176 0.84 -13.65 -12.61
N ILE A 177 -0.15 -13.60 -11.72
CA ILE A 177 -1.54 -13.95 -12.07
C ILE A 177 -2.29 -12.85 -12.83
N TYR A 178 -1.79 -11.61 -12.83
CA TYR A 178 -2.35 -10.51 -13.62
C TYR A 178 -1.92 -10.55 -15.10
N ALA A 179 -0.96 -11.40 -15.45
CA ALA A 179 -0.61 -11.61 -16.83
C ALA A 179 -1.73 -12.32 -17.59
N ASP A 180 -1.93 -11.91 -18.83
CA ASP A 180 -2.86 -12.59 -19.73
C ASP A 180 -2.32 -14.00 -20.02
N PRO A 181 -3.01 -15.08 -19.61
CA PRO A 181 -2.55 -16.45 -19.83
C PRO A 181 -2.19 -16.76 -21.29
N GLU A 182 -2.89 -16.15 -22.24
CA GLU A 182 -2.71 -16.40 -23.67
C GLU A 182 -1.33 -15.96 -24.21
N ILE A 183 -0.60 -15.13 -23.46
CA ILE A 183 0.75 -14.70 -23.85
C ILE A 183 1.81 -15.78 -23.63
N PHE A 184 1.48 -16.86 -22.90
CA PHE A 184 2.42 -17.92 -22.55
C PHE A 184 2.30 -19.10 -23.52
N VAL A 185 2.89 -18.94 -24.71
CA VAL A 185 2.90 -19.99 -25.74
C VAL A 185 3.93 -21.08 -25.42
N ARG A 186 4.93 -20.78 -24.59
CA ARG A 186 6.01 -21.72 -24.20
C ARG A 186 6.33 -21.59 -22.73
N GLY A 187 6.81 -22.67 -22.10
CA GLY A 187 7.22 -22.63 -20.69
C GLY A 187 8.29 -21.56 -20.39
N ARG A 188 9.14 -21.26 -21.39
CA ARG A 188 10.11 -20.16 -21.31
C ARG A 188 9.44 -18.79 -21.09
N ASP A 189 8.34 -18.50 -21.78
CA ASP A 189 7.70 -17.19 -21.70
C ASP A 189 7.12 -16.94 -20.30
N PHE A 190 6.56 -18.00 -19.70
CA PHE A 190 6.11 -17.97 -18.31
C PHE A 190 7.27 -17.80 -17.33
N GLY A 191 8.38 -18.53 -17.53
CA GLY A 191 9.61 -18.36 -16.75
C GLY A 191 10.19 -16.93 -16.82
N ASN A 192 10.18 -16.32 -18.00
CA ASN A 192 10.62 -14.93 -18.21
C ASN A 192 9.77 -13.95 -17.40
N HIS A 193 8.45 -14.16 -17.42
CA HIS A 193 7.52 -13.31 -16.71
C HIS A 193 7.70 -13.41 -15.19
N VAL A 194 7.82 -14.63 -14.66
CA VAL A 194 8.12 -14.86 -13.24
C VAL A 194 9.44 -14.20 -12.84
N TYR A 195 10.49 -14.36 -13.64
CA TYR A 195 11.77 -13.68 -13.40
C TYR A 195 11.61 -12.16 -13.36
N ASN A 196 10.86 -11.58 -14.30
CA ASN A 196 10.63 -10.13 -14.36
C ASN A 196 9.84 -9.61 -13.15
N GLU A 197 8.83 -10.33 -12.67
CA GLU A 197 8.09 -9.93 -11.46
C GLU A 197 8.96 -10.03 -10.20
N MET A 198 9.75 -11.10 -10.08
CA MET A 198 10.73 -11.24 -8.98
C MET A 198 11.77 -10.11 -9.03
N ARG A 199 12.31 -9.83 -10.21
CA ARG A 199 13.29 -8.75 -10.40
C ARG A 199 12.69 -7.40 -10.09
N ALA A 200 11.50 -7.10 -10.58
CA ALA A 200 10.87 -5.81 -10.34
C ALA A 200 10.57 -5.56 -8.85
N GLU A 201 10.31 -6.61 -8.07
CA GLU A 201 10.12 -6.51 -6.63
C GLU A 201 11.46 -6.39 -5.87
N TYR A 202 12.46 -7.23 -6.21
CA TYR A 202 13.65 -7.38 -5.38
C TYR A 202 14.88 -6.55 -5.81
N ILE A 203 14.92 -6.00 -7.03
CA ILE A 203 16.10 -5.27 -7.55
C ILE A 203 16.52 -4.08 -6.68
N GLY A 204 15.56 -3.45 -5.99
CA GLY A 204 15.83 -2.34 -5.08
C GLY A 204 16.69 -2.73 -3.87
N TYR A 205 16.60 -3.98 -3.41
CA TYR A 205 17.37 -4.48 -2.27
C TYR A 205 18.80 -4.86 -2.66
N GLU A 206 19.00 -5.34 -3.90
CA GLU A 206 20.33 -5.67 -4.45
C GLU A 206 21.24 -4.44 -4.64
N THR A 207 20.67 -3.24 -4.79
CA THR A 207 21.47 -2.02 -5.01
C THR A 207 22.02 -1.37 -3.74
N VAL A 208 21.50 -1.75 -2.57
CA VAL A 208 21.90 -1.15 -1.27
C VAL A 208 23.09 -1.90 -0.63
N THR A 209 23.34 -3.12 -1.06
CA THR A 209 24.49 -3.94 -0.69
C THR A 209 25.23 -4.36 -1.95
N TYR A 210 26.56 -4.40 -1.95
CA TYR A 210 27.40 -4.85 -3.08
C TYR A 210 27.20 -6.34 -3.47
N ASP A 211 26.07 -6.93 -3.14
CA ASP A 211 25.75 -8.33 -3.39
C ASP A 211 24.98 -8.46 -4.71
N THR A 212 25.69 -8.19 -5.80
CA THR A 212 25.23 -8.29 -7.20
C THR A 212 24.99 -9.74 -7.67
N ASN A 213 25.01 -10.72 -6.76
CA ASN A 213 25.09 -12.14 -7.06
C ASN A 213 23.81 -12.94 -6.79
N ASN A 214 22.63 -12.35 -6.54
CA ASN A 214 21.57 -13.09 -5.85
C ASN A 214 20.36 -13.55 -6.71
N LEU A 215 19.78 -12.73 -7.59
CA LEU A 215 18.61 -13.17 -8.38
C LEU A 215 18.99 -13.96 -9.65
N ASP A 216 19.85 -13.38 -10.49
CA ASP A 216 20.25 -13.97 -11.77
C ASP A 216 20.91 -15.33 -11.61
N SER A 217 21.76 -15.48 -10.58
CA SER A 217 22.47 -16.72 -10.28
C SER A 217 21.52 -17.82 -9.81
N LYS A 218 20.48 -17.49 -9.01
CA LYS A 218 19.51 -18.46 -8.51
C LYS A 218 18.58 -18.96 -9.59
N PHE A 219 18.14 -18.08 -10.50
CA PHE A 219 17.43 -18.49 -11.71
C PHE A 219 18.33 -19.31 -12.65
N SER A 220 19.62 -18.94 -12.80
CA SER A 220 20.59 -19.69 -13.61
C SER A 220 21.03 -21.02 -12.99
N ALA A 221 20.96 -21.19 -11.68
CA ALA A 221 21.38 -22.41 -10.97
C ALA A 221 20.28 -23.48 -10.98
N LYS A 222 19.00 -23.08 -11.12
CA LYS A 222 17.85 -23.99 -11.23
C LYS A 222 17.37 -24.23 -12.67
N GLY A 223 17.96 -23.59 -13.69
CA GLY A 223 17.66 -23.78 -15.12
C GLY A 223 18.92 -23.79 -15.99
N SER A 224 18.82 -24.26 -17.24
CA SER A 224 19.95 -24.26 -18.18
C SER A 224 20.49 -22.84 -18.40
N PRO A 225 21.82 -22.59 -18.29
CA PRO A 225 22.43 -21.25 -18.44
C PRO A 225 22.10 -20.50 -19.75
N LYS A 226 21.55 -21.19 -20.75
CA LYS A 226 21.15 -20.61 -22.04
C LYS A 226 19.83 -19.84 -21.99
N ASP A 227 19.02 -20.01 -20.95
CA ASP A 227 17.71 -19.34 -20.85
C ASP A 227 17.83 -17.94 -20.22
N VAL A 228 18.74 -17.72 -19.27
CA VAL A 228 18.83 -16.46 -18.48
C VAL A 228 19.32 -15.25 -19.28
N SER A 229 20.16 -15.44 -20.30
CA SER A 229 20.57 -14.34 -21.18
C SER A 229 19.40 -13.76 -21.98
N SER A 230 18.41 -14.59 -22.34
CA SER A 230 17.20 -14.15 -23.05
C SER A 230 16.25 -13.34 -22.16
N PHE A 231 16.29 -13.55 -20.84
CA PHE A 231 15.39 -12.89 -19.88
C PHE A 231 15.68 -11.39 -19.77
N LYS A 232 16.96 -11.00 -19.92
CA LYS A 232 17.43 -9.61 -19.82
C LYS A 232 17.06 -8.72 -21.00
N ASP A 233 16.50 -9.30 -22.06
CA ASP A 233 16.05 -8.58 -23.24
C ASP A 233 14.53 -8.48 -23.32
N SER A 234 13.81 -8.88 -22.26
CA SER A 234 12.34 -8.85 -22.20
C SER A 234 11.83 -8.13 -20.95
N LEU A 235 10.61 -7.59 -21.04
CA LEU A 235 9.93 -6.82 -19.98
C LEU A 235 8.47 -7.26 -19.88
N SER A 236 7.96 -7.36 -18.65
CA SER A 236 6.51 -7.32 -18.39
C SER A 236 6.01 -5.90 -18.64
N TYR A 237 5.27 -5.70 -19.72
CA TYR A 237 4.72 -4.41 -20.12
C TYR A 237 3.25 -4.31 -19.75
N PHE A 238 2.97 -3.36 -18.86
CA PHE A 238 1.64 -3.04 -18.38
C PHE A 238 1.01 -1.98 -19.28
N TYR A 239 -0.23 -2.23 -19.72
CA TYR A 239 -0.99 -1.32 -20.56
C TYR A 239 -2.47 -1.35 -20.19
N LEU A 240 -3.20 -0.29 -20.56
CA LEU A 240 -4.64 -0.20 -20.38
C LEU A 240 -5.34 -0.66 -21.67
N GLU A 241 -6.27 -1.59 -21.53
CA GLU A 241 -7.14 -2.08 -22.59
C GLU A 241 -8.56 -2.25 -22.04
N GLU A 242 -9.53 -1.60 -22.68
CA GLU A 242 -10.95 -1.62 -22.29
C GLU A 242 -11.21 -1.26 -20.82
N GLY A 243 -10.40 -0.35 -20.26
CA GLY A 243 -10.50 0.06 -18.85
C GLY A 243 -9.87 -0.91 -17.85
N SER A 244 -9.28 -2.01 -18.32
CA SER A 244 -8.56 -2.98 -17.51
C SER A 244 -7.05 -2.90 -17.75
N ILE A 245 -6.26 -3.14 -16.70
CA ILE A 245 -4.81 -3.25 -16.83
C ILE A 245 -4.48 -4.66 -17.31
N LYS A 246 -3.76 -4.73 -18.42
CA LYS A 246 -3.25 -5.97 -19.01
C LYS A 246 -1.72 -5.98 -18.96
N VAL A 247 -1.14 -7.16 -18.88
CA VAL A 247 0.31 -7.35 -18.95
C VAL A 247 0.64 -8.19 -20.17
N LYS A 248 1.63 -7.76 -20.94
CA LYS A 248 2.21 -8.55 -22.03
C LYS A 248 3.72 -8.53 -21.99
N MET A 249 4.34 -9.53 -22.58
CA MET A 249 5.79 -9.54 -22.77
C MET A 249 6.19 -8.66 -23.96
N ILE A 250 7.21 -7.83 -23.80
CA ILE A 250 7.80 -7.02 -24.88
C ILE A 250 9.31 -7.08 -24.81
N SER A 251 10.00 -6.98 -25.95
CA SER A 251 11.45 -6.84 -25.93
C SER A 251 11.88 -5.49 -25.35
N LEU A 252 13.05 -5.44 -24.71
CA LEU A 252 13.64 -4.20 -24.19
C LEU A 252 13.87 -3.18 -25.31
N LYS A 253 14.22 -3.65 -26.51
CA LYS A 253 14.42 -2.81 -27.70
C LYS A 253 13.10 -2.13 -28.09
N ASP A 254 12.03 -2.91 -28.21
CA ASP A 254 10.72 -2.40 -28.64
C ASP A 254 10.12 -1.48 -27.57
N ALA A 255 10.27 -1.82 -26.29
CA ALA A 255 9.86 -0.96 -25.18
C ALA A 255 10.58 0.40 -25.22
N LYS A 256 11.89 0.39 -25.48
CA LYS A 256 12.70 1.61 -25.60
C LYS A 256 12.25 2.46 -26.78
N GLU A 257 11.98 1.86 -27.94
CA GLU A 257 11.47 2.58 -29.11
C GLU A 257 10.07 3.17 -28.84
N LYS A 258 9.19 2.38 -28.22
CA LYS A 258 7.84 2.81 -27.85
C LYS A 258 7.85 3.99 -26.87
N PHE A 259 8.64 3.90 -25.78
CA PHE A 259 8.73 4.99 -24.81
C PHE A 259 9.37 6.25 -25.39
N LYS A 260 10.39 6.10 -26.26
CA LYS A 260 10.97 7.24 -26.98
C LYS A 260 9.96 7.92 -27.90
N SER A 261 9.18 7.14 -28.64
CA SER A 261 8.14 7.65 -29.54
C SER A 261 7.07 8.39 -28.75
N ALA A 262 6.56 7.81 -27.65
CA ALA A 262 5.60 8.48 -26.78
C ALA A 262 6.17 9.78 -26.17
N TYR A 263 7.41 9.75 -25.65
CA TYR A 263 8.04 10.93 -25.07
C TYR A 263 8.23 12.07 -26.09
N SER A 264 8.40 11.76 -27.38
CA SER A 264 8.48 12.77 -28.43
C SER A 264 7.21 13.64 -28.53
N GLY A 265 6.04 13.09 -28.18
CA GLY A 265 4.76 13.81 -28.19
C GLY A 265 4.60 14.88 -27.11
N ILE A 266 5.36 14.78 -26.02
CA ILE A 266 5.36 15.73 -24.88
C ILE A 266 6.63 16.56 -24.77
N ARG A 267 7.68 16.19 -25.50
CA ARG A 267 8.96 16.90 -25.47
C ARG A 267 8.76 18.37 -25.86
N GLY A 268 9.12 19.28 -24.95
CA GLY A 268 9.11 20.73 -25.19
C GLY A 268 7.83 21.45 -24.79
N LYS A 269 6.79 20.74 -24.32
CA LYS A 269 5.49 21.35 -23.95
C LYS A 269 5.41 21.83 -22.50
N THR A 270 6.29 21.36 -21.61
CA THR A 270 6.35 21.75 -20.19
C THR A 270 7.79 21.61 -19.66
N TYR A 271 8.17 22.46 -18.70
CA TYR A 271 9.55 22.66 -18.20
C TYR A 271 10.22 21.40 -17.58
N ASN A 272 10.72 20.46 -18.40
CA ASN A 272 12.01 19.74 -18.25
C ASN A 272 12.22 18.71 -19.36
N THR A 273 12.85 19.14 -20.45
CA THR A 273 13.10 18.36 -21.66
C THR A 273 14.39 17.53 -21.61
N ARG A 274 14.50 16.47 -20.78
CA ARG A 274 15.76 15.67 -20.72
C ARG A 274 15.66 14.17 -20.43
N LEU A 275 14.49 13.52 -20.53
CA LEU A 275 14.48 12.05 -20.43
C LEU A 275 15.22 11.43 -21.63
N VAL A 276 16.24 10.63 -21.34
CA VAL A 276 16.99 9.84 -22.33
C VAL A 276 16.84 8.38 -21.99
N PHE A 277 16.13 7.65 -22.85
CA PHE A 277 15.88 6.23 -22.67
C PHE A 277 17.13 5.40 -22.99
N SER A 278 17.88 5.04 -21.96
CA SER A 278 18.87 3.95 -21.94
C SER A 278 18.20 2.62 -21.55
N GLY A 279 18.89 1.49 -21.70
CA GLY A 279 18.36 0.18 -21.26
C GLY A 279 17.94 0.19 -19.77
N PRO A 280 18.84 0.54 -18.84
CA PRO A 280 18.51 0.63 -17.41
C PRO A 280 17.39 1.62 -17.10
N PHE A 281 17.34 2.77 -17.77
CA PHE A 281 16.27 3.74 -17.55
C PHE A 281 14.91 3.25 -18.09
N THR A 282 14.93 2.46 -19.18
CA THR A 282 13.71 1.82 -19.73
C THR A 282 13.13 0.82 -18.73
N TYR A 283 13.97 0.03 -18.06
CA TYR A 283 13.54 -0.83 -16.94
C TYR A 283 12.91 -0.04 -15.80
N LEU A 284 13.53 1.08 -15.39
CA LEU A 284 13.00 1.91 -14.33
C LEU A 284 11.61 2.48 -14.68
N ILE A 285 11.42 2.92 -15.92
CA ILE A 285 10.13 3.44 -16.39
C ILE A 285 9.08 2.33 -16.51
N ALA A 286 9.46 1.14 -16.99
CA ALA A 286 8.55 -0.02 -17.00
C ALA A 286 8.12 -0.40 -15.58
N ASN A 287 9.05 -0.42 -14.62
CA ASN A 287 8.74 -0.66 -13.21
C ASN A 287 7.87 0.44 -12.61
N LEU A 288 8.08 1.71 -12.99
CA LEU A 288 7.24 2.82 -12.54
C LEU A 288 5.79 2.65 -13.03
N ILE A 289 5.61 2.31 -14.31
CA ILE A 289 4.30 2.01 -14.90
C ILE A 289 3.65 0.82 -14.17
N ARG A 290 4.41 -0.26 -13.96
CA ARG A 290 3.94 -1.44 -13.20
C ARG A 290 3.45 -1.04 -11.81
N SER A 291 4.26 -0.31 -11.06
CA SER A 291 3.94 0.00 -9.66
C SER A 291 2.71 0.90 -9.54
N VAL A 292 2.54 1.89 -10.41
CA VAL A 292 1.33 2.73 -10.41
C VAL A 292 0.09 1.92 -10.74
N ASN A 293 0.15 1.08 -11.78
CA ASN A 293 -0.98 0.26 -12.19
C ASN A 293 -1.36 -0.79 -11.14
N LYS A 294 -0.38 -1.36 -10.43
CA LYS A 294 -0.60 -2.51 -9.55
C LYS A 294 -0.82 -2.15 -8.08
N TYR A 295 -0.09 -1.15 -7.59
CA TYR A 295 -0.09 -0.79 -6.17
C TYR A 295 -0.81 0.54 -5.91
N GLY A 296 -0.95 1.38 -6.94
CA GLY A 296 -1.54 2.72 -6.81
C GLY A 296 -0.60 3.77 -6.21
N ASP A 297 0.51 3.36 -5.59
CA ASP A 297 1.49 4.24 -4.96
C ASP A 297 2.93 3.98 -5.43
N VAL A 298 3.70 5.06 -5.58
CA VAL A 298 5.15 5.00 -5.89
C VAL A 298 5.92 6.11 -5.22
N ILE A 299 7.02 5.74 -4.55
CA ILE A 299 7.99 6.70 -4.00
C ILE A 299 9.09 6.98 -5.03
N LEU A 300 9.15 8.22 -5.51
CA LEU A 300 10.25 8.70 -6.35
C LEU A 300 11.31 9.41 -5.49
N TYR A 301 12.43 8.75 -5.24
CA TYR A 301 13.56 9.31 -4.50
C TYR A 301 14.77 9.59 -5.40
N GLY A 302 15.59 10.57 -5.02
CA GLY A 302 16.79 10.97 -5.76
C GLY A 302 17.13 12.44 -5.55
N LYS A 303 18.33 12.86 -5.97
CA LYS A 303 18.79 14.25 -5.82
C LYS A 303 17.92 15.22 -6.63
N SER A 304 18.01 16.51 -6.32
CA SER A 304 17.40 17.55 -7.15
C SER A 304 17.95 17.48 -8.58
N GLY A 305 17.10 17.72 -9.58
CA GLY A 305 17.48 17.64 -10.99
C GLY A 305 17.45 16.24 -11.61
N HIS A 306 17.19 15.16 -10.86
CA HIS A 306 17.09 13.78 -11.39
C HIS A 306 15.78 13.48 -12.15
N GLY A 307 15.04 14.49 -12.59
CA GLY A 307 13.87 14.30 -13.47
C GLY A 307 12.65 13.64 -12.86
N LYS A 308 12.49 13.58 -11.52
CA LYS A 308 11.34 12.93 -10.85
C LYS A 308 9.98 13.42 -11.39
N LYS A 309 9.81 14.74 -11.51
CA LYS A 309 8.61 15.36 -12.10
C LYS A 309 8.43 14.95 -13.57
N SER A 310 9.50 14.98 -14.36
CA SER A 310 9.45 14.56 -15.76
C SER A 310 9.07 13.08 -15.94
N CYS A 311 9.47 12.20 -15.01
CA CYS A 311 9.02 10.82 -15.00
C CYS A 311 7.51 10.72 -14.71
N ALA A 312 7.00 11.49 -13.74
CA ALA A 312 5.56 11.53 -13.44
C ALA A 312 4.73 12.10 -14.60
N GLU A 313 5.20 13.17 -15.26
CA GLU A 313 4.58 13.75 -16.46
C GLU A 313 4.59 12.78 -17.63
N PHE A 314 5.72 12.10 -17.89
CA PHE A 314 5.80 11.08 -18.91
C PHE A 314 4.84 9.92 -18.62
N LEU A 315 4.81 9.44 -17.38
CA LEU A 315 3.93 8.36 -16.95
C LEU A 315 2.46 8.73 -17.17
N ALA A 316 2.04 9.90 -16.69
CA ALA A 316 0.68 10.40 -16.84
C ALA A 316 0.28 10.49 -18.31
N PHE A 317 1.14 11.09 -19.15
CA PHE A 317 0.90 11.14 -20.60
C PHE A 317 0.84 9.75 -21.23
N PHE A 318 1.78 8.86 -20.88
CA PHE A 318 1.88 7.53 -21.47
C PHE A 318 0.68 6.66 -21.15
N LEU A 319 0.13 6.79 -19.94
CA LEU A 319 -1.07 6.09 -19.49
C LEU A 319 -2.37 6.82 -19.84
N GLY A 320 -2.31 8.04 -20.38
CA GLY A 320 -3.50 8.86 -20.62
C GLY A 320 -4.21 9.29 -19.33
N ILE A 321 -3.48 9.39 -18.22
CA ILE A 321 -3.99 9.73 -16.89
C ILE A 321 -3.75 11.21 -16.61
N ARG A 322 -4.69 11.88 -15.94
CA ARG A 322 -4.50 13.29 -15.54
C ARG A 322 -3.50 13.38 -14.39
N LEU A 323 -2.47 14.21 -14.55
CA LEU A 323 -1.52 14.52 -13.49
C LEU A 323 -2.00 15.73 -12.69
N LEU A 324 -2.14 15.58 -11.37
CA LEU A 324 -2.42 16.67 -10.45
C LEU A 324 -1.23 16.88 -9.52
N GLU A 325 -0.66 18.08 -9.51
CA GLU A 325 0.47 18.40 -8.63
C GLU A 325 0.00 18.93 -7.28
N ALA A 326 0.45 18.28 -6.20
CA ALA A 326 0.24 18.71 -4.83
C ALA A 326 1.53 19.31 -4.25
N PRO A 327 1.56 20.64 -3.97
CA PRO A 327 2.70 21.31 -3.36
C PRO A 327 2.98 20.79 -1.93
N GLY A 328 4.20 21.02 -1.43
CA GLY A 328 4.63 20.53 -0.11
C GLY A 328 4.05 21.24 1.11
N SER A 329 3.19 22.24 0.93
CA SER A 329 2.43 22.84 2.03
C SER A 329 1.18 22.01 2.34
N PHE A 330 0.88 21.75 3.60
CA PHE A 330 -0.25 20.90 4.00
C PHE A 330 -1.61 21.40 3.48
N ILE A 331 -1.86 22.72 3.53
CA ILE A 331 -3.13 23.33 3.07
C ILE A 331 -3.33 23.11 1.57
N SER A 332 -2.29 23.37 0.76
CA SER A 332 -2.37 23.18 -0.69
C SER A 332 -2.50 21.70 -1.05
N PHE A 333 -1.76 20.82 -0.36
CA PHE A 333 -1.88 19.38 -0.51
C PHE A 333 -3.33 18.92 -0.26
N ARG A 334 -3.93 19.28 0.89
CA ARG A 334 -5.28 18.86 1.25
C ARG A 334 -6.32 19.33 0.23
N ARG A 335 -6.17 20.55 -0.30
CA ARG A 335 -7.03 21.07 -1.37
C ARG A 335 -6.91 20.24 -2.66
N GLN A 336 -5.69 19.91 -3.09
CA GLN A 336 -5.48 19.10 -4.30
C GLN A 336 -5.95 17.67 -4.10
N LEU A 337 -5.71 17.09 -2.92
CA LEU A 337 -6.21 15.78 -2.55
C LEU A 337 -7.74 15.72 -2.60
N LYS A 338 -8.43 16.74 -2.06
CA LYS A 338 -9.88 16.83 -2.12
C LYS A 338 -10.40 16.89 -3.56
N SER A 339 -9.79 17.72 -4.41
CA SER A 339 -10.14 17.77 -5.83
C SER A 339 -9.94 16.41 -6.50
N ALA A 340 -8.79 15.76 -6.26
CA ALA A 340 -8.52 14.44 -6.81
C ALA A 340 -9.56 13.40 -6.36
N PHE A 341 -9.99 13.46 -5.10
CA PHE A 341 -11.00 12.55 -4.57
C PHE A 341 -12.37 12.73 -5.22
N VAL A 342 -12.84 13.97 -5.36
CA VAL A 342 -14.11 14.28 -6.05
C VAL A 342 -14.06 13.86 -7.52
N ASP A 343 -12.99 14.22 -8.21
CA ASP A 343 -12.83 13.87 -9.61
C ASP A 343 -12.74 12.33 -9.80
N ALA A 344 -12.07 11.62 -8.89
CA ALA A 344 -12.03 10.15 -8.89
C ALA A 344 -13.39 9.52 -8.60
N SER A 345 -14.20 10.11 -7.71
CA SER A 345 -15.58 9.64 -7.45
C SER A 345 -16.48 9.76 -8.69
N ASN A 346 -16.18 10.68 -9.60
CA ASN A 346 -16.86 10.83 -10.88
C ASN A 346 -16.29 9.91 -11.98
N GLY A 347 -15.44 8.95 -11.63
CA GLY A 347 -14.85 7.99 -12.56
C GLY A 347 -13.62 8.48 -13.31
N GLU A 348 -13.05 9.65 -12.97
CA GLU A 348 -11.78 10.08 -13.56
C GLU A 348 -10.59 9.30 -12.97
N VAL A 349 -9.63 8.92 -13.82
CA VAL A 349 -8.35 8.36 -13.35
C VAL A 349 -7.33 9.48 -13.18
N ILE A 350 -6.80 9.63 -11.96
CA ILE A 350 -5.94 10.76 -11.57
C ILE A 350 -4.68 10.24 -10.91
N LEU A 351 -3.55 10.82 -11.31
CA LEU A 351 -2.26 10.63 -10.65
C LEU A 351 -1.93 11.87 -9.81
N LEU A 352 -1.93 11.73 -8.49
CA LEU A 352 -1.54 12.81 -7.56
C LEU A 352 -0.02 12.81 -7.33
N PHE A 353 0.68 13.82 -7.82
CA PHE A 353 2.11 14.01 -7.57
C PHE A 353 2.36 14.86 -6.32
N VAL A 354 2.71 14.20 -5.22
CA VAL A 354 2.94 14.84 -3.93
C VAL A 354 4.41 15.20 -3.75
N LYS A 355 4.69 16.49 -3.59
CA LYS A 355 6.06 16.97 -3.31
C LYS A 355 6.29 17.09 -1.80
N LEU A 356 7.16 16.26 -1.24
CA LEU A 356 7.57 16.36 0.16
C LEU A 356 8.78 17.30 0.33
N GLU A 357 8.74 18.20 1.31
CA GLU A 357 9.77 19.22 1.55
C GLU A 357 10.53 18.99 2.86
N GLY A 358 11.39 17.97 2.87
CA GLY A 358 12.22 17.63 4.03
C GLY A 358 11.41 17.16 5.26
N LEU A 359 12.04 17.09 6.42
CA LEU A 359 11.39 16.66 7.66
C LEU A 359 10.82 17.87 8.41
N ASN A 360 9.68 18.37 7.98
CA ASN A 360 8.95 19.47 8.64
C ASN A 360 7.53 19.03 9.08
N ASN A 361 6.82 19.91 9.80
CA ASN A 361 5.48 19.62 10.31
C ASN A 361 4.48 19.33 9.17
N ASP A 362 4.56 20.08 8.07
CA ASP A 362 3.70 19.88 6.91
C ASP A 362 3.92 18.51 6.28
N THR A 363 5.17 18.08 6.11
CA THR A 363 5.51 16.76 5.60
C THR A 363 4.98 15.66 6.51
N LYS A 364 5.08 15.80 7.84
CA LYS A 364 4.48 14.84 8.79
C LYS A 364 2.96 14.74 8.63
N LYS A 365 2.28 15.88 8.47
CA LYS A 365 0.82 15.92 8.26
C LYS A 365 0.41 15.35 6.90
N ILE A 366 1.17 15.63 5.84
CA ILE A 366 0.95 15.06 4.51
C ILE A 366 1.12 13.53 4.55
N LEU A 367 2.20 13.03 5.16
CA LEU A 367 2.43 11.59 5.31
C LEU A 367 1.30 10.91 6.08
N ARG A 368 0.78 11.55 7.13
CA ARG A 368 -0.40 11.06 7.85
C ARG A 368 -1.63 10.93 6.94
N CYS A 369 -1.95 11.95 6.14
CA CYS A 369 -3.07 11.85 5.21
C CYS A 369 -2.87 10.75 4.15
N VAL A 370 -1.64 10.57 3.64
CA VAL A 370 -1.32 9.49 2.70
C VAL A 370 -1.51 8.12 3.37
N GLU A 371 -1.05 7.97 4.61
CA GLU A 371 -1.25 6.75 5.39
C GLU A 371 -2.74 6.44 5.58
N GLU A 372 -3.54 7.43 5.98
CA GLU A 372 -5.00 7.27 6.12
C GLU A 372 -5.65 6.79 4.81
N ILE A 373 -5.27 7.34 3.66
CA ILE A 373 -5.77 6.89 2.35
C ILE A 373 -5.36 5.45 2.05
N LEU A 374 -4.11 5.08 2.33
CA LEU A 374 -3.60 3.73 2.06
C LEU A 374 -4.30 2.67 2.92
N PHE A 375 -4.68 3.00 4.15
CA PHE A 375 -5.35 2.06 5.06
C PHE A 375 -6.87 2.09 4.98
N TYR A 376 -7.48 3.25 4.76
CA TYR A 376 -8.93 3.45 4.86
C TYR A 376 -9.60 3.87 3.54
N GLY A 377 -8.83 4.14 2.50
CA GLY A 377 -9.34 4.66 1.22
C GLY A 377 -9.68 6.16 1.23
N GLU A 378 -9.75 6.81 2.39
CA GLU A 378 -10.02 8.23 2.56
C GLU A 378 -9.14 8.83 3.69
N SER A 379 -8.83 10.12 3.62
CA SER A 379 -8.23 10.86 4.74
C SER A 379 -9.30 11.53 5.59
N HIS A 380 -9.10 11.53 6.91
CA HIS A 380 -10.09 12.03 7.84
C HIS A 380 -10.40 13.53 7.64
N GLU A 381 -11.69 13.90 7.72
CA GLU A 381 -12.22 15.26 7.45
C GLU A 381 -11.83 15.78 6.06
N LEU A 382 -11.43 14.94 5.10
CA LEU A 382 -11.15 15.41 3.74
C LEU A 382 -12.44 15.97 3.10
N LEU A 383 -13.54 15.24 3.27
CA LEU A 383 -14.89 15.64 2.92
C LEU A 383 -15.70 15.98 4.17
N SER A 384 -16.59 16.96 4.05
CA SER A 384 -17.65 17.19 5.04
C SER A 384 -18.74 16.12 4.92
N SER A 385 -19.58 15.95 5.96
CA SER A 385 -20.68 14.98 5.93
C SER A 385 -21.63 15.18 4.75
N SER A 386 -21.86 16.43 4.34
CA SER A 386 -22.66 16.73 3.14
C SER A 386 -21.97 16.28 1.85
N GLU A 387 -20.65 16.47 1.75
CA GLU A 387 -19.87 16.08 0.56
C GLU A 387 -19.71 14.56 0.47
N MET A 388 -19.56 13.87 1.61
CA MET A 388 -19.61 12.40 1.64
C MET A 388 -20.95 11.88 1.12
N ASN A 389 -22.06 12.50 1.53
CA ASN A 389 -23.40 12.12 1.07
C ASN A 389 -23.60 12.35 -0.44
N GLU A 390 -22.95 13.35 -1.01
CA GLU A 390 -23.05 13.70 -2.43
C GLU A 390 -22.17 12.81 -3.33
N HIS A 391 -20.97 12.43 -2.86
CA HIS A 391 -19.95 11.77 -3.70
C HIS A 391 -19.76 10.27 -3.43
N LEU A 392 -20.18 9.76 -2.26
CA LEU A 392 -20.02 8.33 -1.91
C LEU A 392 -21.32 7.53 -2.04
N TYR A 393 -22.45 8.17 -2.30
CA TYR A 393 -23.74 7.52 -2.49
C TYR A 393 -24.15 7.55 -3.97
N ASP A 394 -23.40 6.84 -4.83
CA ASP A 394 -23.89 6.55 -6.17
C ASP A 394 -24.75 5.27 -6.19
N THR A 395 -26.05 5.53 -5.99
CA THR A 395 -27.28 4.95 -6.57
C THR A 395 -27.49 3.45 -6.87
N ASP A 396 -26.54 2.52 -6.86
CA ASP A 396 -26.84 1.09 -7.07
C ASP A 396 -25.84 0.12 -6.37
N ASN A 397 -26.23 -0.42 -5.20
CA ASN A 397 -25.78 -1.72 -4.63
C ASN A 397 -24.33 -1.93 -4.14
N GLN A 398 -23.52 -0.92 -3.84
CA GLN A 398 -22.32 -1.12 -2.99
C GLN A 398 -22.28 -0.14 -1.82
N GLN A 399 -23.23 -0.33 -0.91
CA GLN A 399 -23.04 0.12 0.46
C GLN A 399 -21.84 -0.64 1.04
N TYR A 400 -20.82 0.09 1.49
CA TYR A 400 -20.10 -0.36 2.69
C TYR A 400 -21.15 -0.36 3.82
N GLU A 401 -21.91 -1.46 3.94
CA GLU A 401 -22.90 -1.67 4.99
C GLU A 401 -22.17 -1.84 6.34
N ALA A 402 -21.71 -0.73 6.92
CA ALA A 402 -21.97 -0.54 8.35
C ALA A 402 -23.46 -0.17 8.44
N ASN A 403 -24.32 -1.19 8.50
CA ASN A 403 -25.77 -1.07 8.43
C ASN A 403 -26.32 0.08 9.31
N PHE A 404 -26.69 1.18 8.64
CA PHE A 404 -27.62 2.19 9.16
C PHE A 404 -28.57 2.59 8.02
N LYS A 405 -29.58 1.75 7.76
CA LYS A 405 -30.76 2.21 7.04
C LYS A 405 -31.70 2.87 8.04
N GLN A 406 -31.72 4.19 7.95
CA GLN A 406 -32.77 5.04 8.47
C GLN A 406 -33.90 4.99 7.45
N ASP A 407 -34.91 4.14 7.66
CA ASP A 407 -36.21 4.38 7.05
C ASP A 407 -37.21 4.78 8.15
N VAL A 408 -37.65 6.02 7.94
CA VAL A 408 -38.49 6.85 8.78
C VAL A 408 -39.92 6.32 8.78
N TYR A 409 -40.55 6.40 9.95
CA TYR A 409 -42.00 6.49 10.18
C TYR A 409 -42.91 6.51 8.94
N THR A 410 -43.76 5.48 8.83
CA THR A 410 -45.22 5.68 8.88
C THR A 410 -45.84 4.71 9.86
#